data_AF-A0A2V7UKI5-F1
#
_entry.id   AF-A0A2V7UKI5-F1
#
_cell.length_a   1.000
_cell.length_b   1.000
_cell.length_c   1.000
_cell.angle_alpha   90.00
_cell.angle_beta   90.00
_cell.angle_gamma   90.00
#
_symmetry.space_group_name_H-M   'P 1'
#
loop_
_entity.id
_entity.type
_entity.pdbx_description
1 polymer ?
#
loop_
_entity_poly.entity_id
_entity_poly.type
_entity_poly.pdbx_seq_one_letter_code
_entity_poly.pdbx_strand_id
1 'polypeptide(L)' 'MLTDMTRQVFADPAQRAEALRPIPLGRPGTPEEIAGPVAFLASDLASFIYGEVLCVNGGAVMSG' A
#
# COMPACT_ATOMS: atom_id res chain seq x y z
N MET A 1 -4.30 1.59 3.31
CA MET A 1 -5.36 2.38 2.66
C MET A 1 -6.62 2.39 3.51
N LEU A 2 -7.54 3.34 3.28
CA LEU A 2 -8.82 3.39 3.98
C LEU A 2 -9.81 2.44 3.30
N THR A 3 -10.06 1.29 3.91
CA THR A 3 -11.04 0.30 3.49
C THR A 3 -11.95 -0.03 4.66
N ASP A 4 -12.99 -0.82 4.43
CA ASP A 4 -13.86 -1.28 5.52
C ASP A 4 -13.06 -2.00 6.62
N MET A 5 -12.05 -2.79 6.23
CA MET A 5 -11.16 -3.51 7.15
C MET A 5 -10.37 -2.57 8.08
N THR A 6 -9.94 -1.40 7.60
CA THR A 6 -9.07 -0.48 8.37
C THR A 6 -9.83 0.70 8.97
N ARG A 7 -11.13 0.83 8.68
CA ARG A 7 -11.96 1.99 9.07
C ARG A 7 -11.91 2.25 10.57
N GLN A 8 -11.99 1.21 11.41
CA GLN A 8 -11.98 1.35 12.87
C GLN A 8 -10.63 1.86 13.39
N VAL A 9 -9.51 1.34 12.87
CA VAL A 9 -8.15 1.75 13.26
C VAL A 9 -7.90 3.23 12.94
N PHE A 10 -8.39 3.70 11.80
CA PHE A 10 -8.21 5.09 11.39
C PHE A 10 -9.20 6.08 12.02
N ALA A 11 -10.25 5.59 12.69
CA ALA A 11 -11.21 6.42 13.40
C ALA A 11 -10.71 6.87 14.80
N ASP A 12 -9.86 6.08 15.44
CA ASP A 12 -9.20 6.42 16.70
C ASP A 12 -7.86 7.16 16.42
N PRO A 13 -7.69 8.42 16.87
CA PRO A 13 -6.47 9.18 16.66
C PRO A 13 -5.20 8.49 17.18
N ALA A 14 -5.26 7.77 18.30
CA ALA A 14 -4.09 7.10 18.87
C ALA A 14 -3.68 5.90 18.03
N GLN A 15 -4.64 5.07 17.63
CA GLN A 15 -4.41 3.92 16.75
C GLN A 15 -3.97 4.35 15.34
N ARG A 16 -4.55 5.45 14.83
CA ARG A 16 -4.13 6.06 13.57
C ARG A 16 -2.67 6.49 13.62
N ALA A 17 -2.23 7.12 14.71
CA ALA A 17 -0.84 7.54 14.86
C ALA A 17 0.11 6.34 14.85
N GLU A 18 -0.21 5.27 15.58
CA GLU A 18 0.62 4.06 15.61
C GLU A 18 0.63 3.34 14.25
N ALA A 19 -0.52 3.23 13.59
CA ALA A 19 -0.62 2.61 12.26
C ALA A 19 0.15 3.35 11.17
N LEU A 20 0.33 4.67 11.31
CA LEU A 20 1.09 5.50 10.38
C LEU A 20 2.58 5.58 10.72
N ARG A 21 2.96 5.28 11.98
CA ARG A 21 4.35 5.34 12.46
C ARG A 21 5.37 4.60 11.57
N PRO A 22 5.09 3.39 11.04
CA PRO A 22 6.06 2.71 10.18
C PRO A 22 6.06 3.24 8.74
N ILE A 23 5.12 4.10 8.31
CA ILE A 23 4.93 4.51 6.91
C ILE A 23 5.64 5.86 6.67
N PRO A 24 6.77 5.93 5.95
CA PRO A 24 7.47 7.18 5.66
C PRO A 24 6.60 8.26 4.99
N LEU A 25 5.65 7.86 4.13
CA LEU A 25 4.71 8.81 3.52
C LEU A 25 3.72 9.45 4.51
N GLY A 26 3.62 8.94 5.75
CA GLY A 26 2.81 9.52 6.82
C GLY A 26 1.30 9.51 6.59
N ARG A 27 0.83 8.78 5.57
CA ARG A 27 -0.59 8.70 5.20
C ARG A 27 -0.98 7.28 4.75
N PRO A 28 -2.25 6.90 4.87
CA PRO A 28 -2.72 5.70 4.20
C PRO A 28 -2.63 5.88 2.68
N GLY A 29 -2.29 4.79 1.99
CA GLY A 29 -2.45 4.72 0.55
C GLY A 29 -3.91 4.90 0.11
N THR A 30 -4.10 5.27 -1.14
CA THR A 30 -5.39 5.34 -1.83
C THR A 30 -5.65 4.05 -2.60
N PRO A 31 -6.91 3.73 -2.96
CA PRO A 31 -7.22 2.60 -3.83
C PRO A 31 -6.47 2.65 -5.18
N GLU A 32 -6.32 3.85 -5.75
CA GLU A 32 -5.67 4.08 -7.04
C GLU A 32 -4.18 3.76 -6.99
N GLU A 33 -3.52 4.03 -5.85
CA GLU A 33 -2.11 3.69 -5.62
C GLU A 33 -1.86 2.17 -5.58
N ILE A 34 -2.90 1.34 -5.39
CA ILE A 34 -2.82 -0.12 -5.50
C ILE A 34 -3.28 -0.59 -6.88
N ALA A 35 -4.34 0.01 -7.41
CA ALA A 35 -4.89 -0.34 -8.72
C ALA A 35 -3.88 -0.13 -9.85
N GLY A 36 -3.09 0.95 -9.81
CA GLY A 36 -2.06 1.25 -10.82
C GLY A 36 -1.01 0.14 -10.95
N PRO A 37 -0.30 -0.22 -9.88
CA PRO A 37 0.65 -1.34 -9.88
C PRO A 37 0.03 -2.68 -10.32
N VAL A 38 -1.20 -2.98 -9.89
CA VAL A 38 -1.92 -4.18 -10.33
C VAL A 38 -2.20 -4.14 -11.84
N ALA A 39 -2.65 -3.01 -12.36
CA ALA A 39 -2.90 -2.83 -13.79
C ALA A 39 -1.60 -2.94 -14.60
N PHE A 40 -0.49 -2.41 -14.10
CA PHE A 40 0.83 -2.59 -14.70
C PHE A 40 1.22 -4.06 -14.79
N LEU A 41 1.14 -4.80 -13.68
CA LEU A 41 1.49 -6.22 -13.64
C LEU A 41 0.57 -7.09 -14.52
N ALA A 42 -0.68 -6.67 -14.71
CA ALA A 42 -1.63 -7.33 -15.60
C ALA A 42 -1.48 -6.95 -17.08
N SER A 43 -0.62 -5.99 -17.42
CA SER A 43 -0.43 -5.47 -18.78
C SER A 43 0.79 -6.09 -19.48
N ASP A 44 0.86 -5.92 -20.80
CA ASP A 44 2.02 -6.33 -21.60
C ASP A 44 3.34 -5.64 -21.19
N LEU A 45 3.25 -4.52 -20.47
CA LEU A 45 4.43 -3.82 -19.92
C LEU A 45 5.20 -4.67 -18.91
N ALA A 46 4.55 -5.65 -18.29
CA ALA A 46 5.15 -6.59 -17.35
C ALA A 46 5.50 -7.95 -17.99
N SER A 47 5.55 -8.03 -19.32
CA SER A 47 5.70 -9.30 -20.07
C SER A 47 6.95 -10.15 -19.75
N PHE A 48 7.94 -9.59 -19.04
CA PHE A 48 9.13 -10.29 -18.57
C PHE A 48 9.31 -10.26 -17.04
N ILE A 49 8.25 -9.95 -16.28
CA ILE A 49 8.25 -9.90 -14.82
C ILE A 49 7.40 -11.05 -14.30
N TYR A 50 8.04 -12.07 -13.73
CA TYR A 50 7.38 -13.26 -13.17
C TYR A 50 8.00 -13.66 -11.83
N GLY A 51 7.18 -14.20 -10.94
CA GLY A 51 7.62 -14.64 -9.61
C GLY A 51 7.98 -13.51 -8.63
N GLU A 52 7.75 -12.27 -9.02
CA GLU A 52 8.08 -11.08 -8.23
C GLU A 52 6.96 -10.68 -7.26
N VAL A 53 7.33 -10.12 -6.11
CA VAL A 53 6.40 -9.58 -5.12
C VAL A 53 6.56 -8.07 -5.05
N LEU A 54 5.68 -7.35 -5.76
CA LEU A 54 5.71 -5.89 -5.76
C LEU A 54 5.11 -5.32 -4.46
N CYS A 55 5.99 -4.84 -3.56
CA CYS A 55 5.57 -4.21 -2.31
C CYS A 55 5.04 -2.77 -2.53
N VAL A 56 3.73 -2.59 -2.39
CA VAL A 56 3.08 -1.26 -2.45
C VAL A 56 2.60 -0.84 -1.06
N ASN A 57 3.48 -0.23 -0.27
CA ASN A 57 3.24 -0.01 1.17
C ASN A 57 3.64 1.40 1.68
N GLY A 58 3.97 2.33 0.79
CA GLY A 58 4.39 3.68 1.17
C GLY A 58 5.71 3.75 1.96
N GLY A 59 6.55 2.72 1.85
CA GLY A 59 7.84 2.58 2.53
C GLY A 59 7.78 1.88 3.88
N ALA A 60 6.63 1.28 4.24
CA ALA A 60 6.44 0.63 5.55
C ALA A 60 7.40 -0.54 5.81
N VAL A 61 7.79 -1.23 4.74
CA VAL A 61 8.80 -2.27 4.74
C VAL A 61 9.74 -1.97 3.59
N MET A 62 11.04 -1.95 3.87
CA MET A 62 12.06 -1.91 2.84
C MET A 62 12.26 -3.36 2.36
N SER A 63 11.82 -3.63 1.14
CA SER A 63 11.99 -4.94 0.49
C SER A 63 12.83 -4.70 -0.77
N GLY A 64 14.03 -5.26 -0.76
CA GLY A 64 15.08 -5.14 -1.77
C GLY A 64 16.32 -5.88 -1.31
#